data_AF-A0A1X2IIC1-F1
#
_entry.id   AF-A0A1X2IIC1-F1
#
_cell.length_a   1.000
_cell.length_b   1.000
_cell.length_c   1.000
_cell.angle_alpha   90.00
_cell.angle_beta   90.00
_cell.angle_gamma   90.00
#
_symmetry.space_group_name_H-M   'P 1'
#
loop_
_entity.id
_entity.type
_entity.pdbx_description
1 polymer ?
#
loop_
_entity_poly.entity_id
_entity_poly.type
_entity_poly.pdbx_seq_one_letter_code
_entity_poly.pdbx_strand_id
1 'polypeptide(L)'
;MTFSRMEAAMEDAFVEWFNTFECKSHPIDTVVELADGVVLSDILTDVDSKWFKQIPSQADTQLTWVHRLNNQKIVYKLITRYFEEVLGQDPELLPTVDLNAIAKNADLHQLLLVCQMVIAIAVQSDNNHRYIEMIQSLSQKSQHALMVSIEEVMNHFNVDDINPRSSQISGTSATTTTRSFYTDSDLPLKGQLELEKLLAEKKQFEAAHTQLLTDYDDLRERFVSQMSSLFLK
;
A
#
# COMPACT_ATOMS: atom_id res chain seq x y z
N MET A 1 -13.06 17.02 2.35
CA MET A 1 -13.87 16.43 1.25
C MET A 1 -13.07 15.45 0.40
N THR A 2 -11.77 15.67 0.15
CA THR A 2 -10.92 14.76 -0.65
C THR A 2 -10.64 13.42 0.03
N PHE A 3 -10.32 13.44 1.34
CA PHE A 3 -10.02 12.24 2.14
C PHE A 3 -11.16 11.21 2.12
N SER A 4 -12.38 11.64 2.41
CA SER A 4 -13.59 10.79 2.37
C SER A 4 -13.89 10.19 0.99
N ARG A 5 -13.47 10.85 -0.12
CA ARG A 5 -13.66 10.30 -1.47
C ARG A 5 -12.67 9.18 -1.78
N MET A 6 -11.45 9.26 -1.23
CA MET A 6 -10.45 8.21 -1.35
C MET A 6 -10.85 7.00 -0.52
N GLU A 7 -11.30 7.21 0.72
CA GLU A 7 -11.79 6.14 1.60
C GLU A 7 -12.98 5.39 0.99
N ALA A 8 -13.93 6.10 0.38
CA ALA A 8 -15.06 5.46 -0.30
C ALA A 8 -14.60 4.59 -1.49
N ALA A 9 -13.60 5.05 -2.26
CA ALA A 9 -13.07 4.27 -3.37
C ALA A 9 -12.29 3.03 -2.90
N MET A 10 -11.58 3.14 -1.76
CA MET A 10 -10.93 2.00 -1.12
C MET A 10 -11.94 1.01 -0.56
N GLU A 11 -12.98 1.49 0.13
CA GLU A 11 -14.06 0.65 0.65
C GLU A 11 -14.72 -0.16 -0.46
N ASP A 12 -15.15 0.49 -1.55
CA ASP A 12 -15.72 -0.19 -2.73
C ASP A 12 -14.79 -1.31 -3.22
N ALA A 13 -13.49 -1.01 -3.33
CA ALA A 13 -12.49 -1.93 -3.86
C ALA A 13 -12.21 -3.11 -2.93
N PHE A 14 -12.14 -2.89 -1.63
CA PHE A 14 -11.98 -3.95 -0.63
C PHE A 14 -13.22 -4.83 -0.55
N VAL A 15 -14.43 -4.26 -0.62
CA VAL A 15 -15.67 -5.04 -0.68
C VAL A 15 -15.67 -5.93 -1.92
N GLU A 16 -15.35 -5.38 -3.10
CA GLU A 16 -15.26 -6.15 -4.34
C GLU A 16 -14.25 -7.30 -4.22
N TRP A 17 -13.05 -7.00 -3.71
CA TRP A 17 -11.98 -7.99 -3.55
C TRP A 17 -12.31 -9.07 -2.53
N PHE A 18 -12.73 -8.72 -1.31
CA PHE A 18 -13.11 -9.71 -0.30
C PHE A 18 -14.27 -10.59 -0.76
N ASN A 19 -15.19 -10.04 -1.56
CA ASN A 19 -16.28 -10.82 -2.13
C ASN A 19 -15.86 -11.85 -3.18
N THR A 20 -14.61 -11.82 -3.67
CA THR A 20 -14.06 -12.89 -4.54
C THR A 20 -13.60 -14.14 -3.79
N PHE A 21 -13.40 -14.08 -2.47
CA PHE A 21 -12.98 -15.24 -1.66
C PHE A 21 -14.14 -16.20 -1.40
N GLU A 22 -14.02 -17.47 -1.77
CA GLU A 22 -15.07 -18.47 -1.50
C GLU A 22 -15.05 -18.98 -0.04
N CYS A 23 -13.95 -18.76 0.69
CA CYS A 23 -13.76 -19.27 2.06
C CYS A 23 -14.50 -18.48 3.16
N LYS A 24 -15.02 -17.29 2.84
CA LYS A 24 -15.61 -16.39 3.83
C LYS A 24 -16.93 -16.92 4.39
N SER A 25 -17.13 -16.72 5.69
CA SER A 25 -18.35 -17.15 6.39
C SER A 25 -19.63 -16.52 5.81
N HIS A 26 -19.56 -15.28 5.34
CA HIS A 26 -20.64 -14.56 4.66
C HIS A 26 -20.06 -13.50 3.71
N PRO A 27 -20.80 -13.09 2.65
CA PRO A 27 -20.43 -11.90 1.88
C PRO A 27 -20.50 -10.65 2.76
N ILE A 28 -19.80 -9.60 2.34
CA ILE A 28 -19.82 -8.29 2.99
C ILE A 28 -20.38 -7.27 2.00
N ASP A 29 -21.24 -6.36 2.48
CA ASP A 29 -21.71 -5.23 1.67
C ASP A 29 -20.91 -3.96 1.98
N THR A 30 -20.34 -3.88 3.19
CA THR A 30 -19.58 -2.74 3.69
C THR A 30 -18.35 -3.19 4.48
N VAL A 31 -17.30 -2.35 4.54
CA VAL A 31 -16.09 -2.69 5.30
C VAL A 31 -16.36 -2.74 6.81
N VAL A 32 -17.36 -2.01 7.30
CA VAL A 32 -17.72 -1.99 8.74
C VAL A 32 -18.18 -3.34 9.27
N GLU A 33 -18.61 -4.26 8.41
CA GLU A 33 -18.95 -5.64 8.76
C GLU A 33 -17.73 -6.46 9.19
N LEU A 34 -16.52 -6.02 8.84
CA LEU A 34 -15.26 -6.66 9.25
C LEU A 34 -14.89 -6.39 10.72
N ALA A 35 -15.65 -5.54 11.42
CA ALA A 35 -15.36 -5.12 12.79
C ALA A 35 -15.31 -6.28 13.81
N ASP A 36 -15.95 -7.41 13.53
CA ASP A 36 -15.91 -8.59 14.40
C ASP A 36 -14.67 -9.47 14.22
N GLY A 37 -13.88 -9.24 13.16
CA GLY A 37 -12.65 -9.95 12.84
C GLY A 37 -12.84 -11.36 12.25
N VAL A 38 -14.07 -11.84 12.07
CA VAL A 38 -14.33 -13.22 11.60
C VAL A 38 -13.94 -13.37 10.14
N VAL A 39 -14.49 -12.53 9.25
CA VAL A 39 -14.17 -12.55 7.81
C VAL A 39 -12.68 -12.28 7.56
N LEU A 40 -12.07 -11.35 8.32
CA LEU A 40 -10.63 -11.11 8.24
C LEU A 40 -9.83 -12.38 8.57
N SER A 41 -10.24 -13.13 9.60
CA SER A 41 -9.59 -14.38 9.99
C SER A 41 -9.76 -15.49 8.95
N ASP A 42 -10.94 -15.59 8.32
CA ASP A 42 -11.21 -16.57 7.25
C ASP A 42 -10.27 -16.35 6.06
N ILE A 43 -10.11 -15.08 5.67
CA ILE A 43 -9.31 -14.68 4.51
C ILE A 43 -7.82 -14.85 4.79
N LEU A 44 -7.34 -14.43 5.96
CA LEU A 44 -5.97 -14.67 6.37
C LEU A 44 -5.63 -16.17 6.48
N THR A 45 -6.59 -17.00 6.88
CA THR A 45 -6.42 -18.47 6.91
C THR A 45 -6.34 -19.07 5.50
N ASP A 46 -7.05 -18.51 4.51
CA ASP A 46 -6.89 -18.88 3.10
C ASP A 46 -5.49 -18.47 2.56
N VAL A 47 -4.97 -17.31 2.98
CA VAL A 47 -3.62 -16.84 2.64
C VAL A 47 -2.55 -17.77 3.18
N ASP A 48 -2.56 -18.04 4.49
CA ASP A 48 -1.62 -18.97 5.12
C ASP A 48 -2.25 -19.67 6.33
N SER A 49 -2.82 -20.85 6.09
CA SER A 49 -3.44 -21.69 7.11
C SER A 49 -2.47 -22.26 8.16
N LYS A 50 -1.15 -22.20 7.94
CA LYS A 50 -0.16 -22.62 8.94
C LYS A 50 0.06 -21.52 9.97
N TRP A 51 -0.03 -20.27 9.55
CA TRP A 51 0.17 -19.10 10.39
C TRP A 51 -1.12 -18.61 11.05
N PHE A 52 -2.15 -18.40 10.24
CA PHE A 52 -3.40 -17.81 10.68
C PHE A 52 -4.37 -18.90 11.17
N LYS A 53 -5.19 -18.51 12.15
CA LYS A 53 -6.23 -19.38 12.72
C LYS A 53 -7.57 -18.70 12.58
N GLN A 54 -8.54 -19.48 12.11
CA GLN A 54 -9.91 -19.04 11.97
C GLN A 54 -10.53 -18.72 13.34
N ILE A 55 -11.26 -17.62 13.42
CA ILE A 55 -12.08 -17.27 14.57
C ILE A 55 -13.48 -17.84 14.34
N PRO A 56 -14.04 -18.62 15.27
CA PRO A 56 -15.37 -19.19 15.10
C PRO A 56 -16.44 -18.11 14.96
N SER A 57 -17.27 -18.21 13.92
CA SER A 57 -18.45 -17.36 13.77
C SER A 57 -19.48 -17.70 14.86
N GLN A 58 -19.89 -16.71 15.65
CA GLN A 58 -20.96 -16.85 16.64
C GLN A 58 -22.31 -16.46 16.01
N ALA A 59 -22.85 -17.35 15.17
CA ALA A 59 -24.03 -17.09 14.34
C ALA A 59 -25.31 -16.68 15.11
N ASP A 60 -25.39 -16.95 16.42
CA ASP A 60 -26.63 -16.80 17.20
C ASP A 60 -26.56 -15.77 18.34
N THR A 61 -25.44 -15.06 18.52
CA THR A 61 -25.29 -14.07 19.61
C THR A 61 -24.76 -12.76 19.05
N GLN A 62 -25.45 -11.65 19.31
CA GLN A 62 -24.90 -10.32 19.03
C GLN A 62 -23.54 -10.18 19.74
N LEU A 63 -22.44 -10.23 18.96
CA LEU A 63 -21.11 -10.03 19.51
C LEU A 63 -21.06 -8.65 20.17
N THR A 64 -20.87 -8.64 21.49
CA THR A 64 -20.62 -7.39 22.20
C THR A 64 -19.30 -6.79 21.72
N TRP A 65 -19.14 -5.47 21.84
CA TRP A 65 -17.89 -4.78 21.47
C TRP A 65 -16.64 -5.38 22.15
N VAL A 66 -16.80 -6.03 23.31
CA VAL A 66 -15.71 -6.74 24.00
C VAL A 66 -15.25 -7.96 23.20
N HIS A 67 -16.19 -8.73 22.63
CA HIS A 67 -15.84 -9.87 21.78
C HIS A 67 -15.18 -9.40 20.48
N ARG A 68 -15.73 -8.34 19.85
CA ARG A 68 -15.10 -7.70 18.68
C ARG A 68 -13.67 -7.27 18.97
N LEU A 69 -13.46 -6.58 20.11
CA LEU A 69 -12.13 -6.14 20.52
C LEU A 69 -11.17 -7.32 20.73
N ASN A 70 -11.64 -8.40 21.35
CA ASN A 70 -10.81 -9.58 21.57
C ASN A 70 -10.41 -10.24 20.25
N ASN A 71 -11.35 -10.39 19.32
CA ASN A 71 -11.08 -10.94 17.99
C ASN A 71 -10.12 -10.06 17.20
N GLN A 72 -10.35 -8.74 17.17
CA GLN A 72 -9.48 -7.79 16.49
C GLN A 72 -8.06 -7.77 17.07
N LYS A 73 -7.90 -7.91 18.39
CA LYS A 73 -6.57 -8.08 19.01
C LYS A 73 -5.86 -9.33 18.54
N ILE A 74 -6.59 -10.44 18.37
CA ILE A 74 -6.01 -11.69 17.86
C ILE A 74 -5.57 -11.50 16.40
N VAL A 75 -6.46 -11.00 15.54
CA VAL A 75 -6.19 -10.76 14.11
C VAL A 75 -5.00 -9.80 13.95
N TYR A 76 -5.04 -8.63 14.57
CA TYR A 76 -3.98 -7.62 14.45
C TYR A 76 -2.63 -8.12 14.97
N LYS A 77 -2.62 -8.90 16.06
CA LYS A 77 -1.40 -9.53 16.58
C LYS A 77 -0.82 -10.55 15.59
N LEU A 78 -1.65 -11.34 14.91
CA LEU A 78 -1.17 -12.30 13.92
C LEU A 78 -0.65 -11.60 12.66
N ILE A 79 -1.32 -10.53 12.22
CA ILE A 79 -0.88 -9.67 11.10
C ILE A 79 0.50 -9.08 11.40
N THR A 80 0.64 -8.35 12.51
CA THR A 80 1.91 -7.67 12.87
C THR A 80 3.07 -8.66 13.03
N ARG A 81 2.82 -9.83 13.62
CA ARG A 81 3.83 -10.89 13.68
C ARG A 81 4.14 -11.54 12.34
N TYR A 82 3.18 -11.60 11.42
CA TYR A 82 3.46 -12.09 10.06
C TYR A 82 4.41 -11.15 9.32
N PHE A 83 4.20 -9.83 9.45
CA PHE A 83 5.14 -8.83 8.93
C PHE A 83 6.55 -9.04 9.51
N GLU A 84 6.67 -9.18 10.82
CA GLU A 84 7.97 -9.34 11.49
C GLU A 84 8.64 -10.69 11.16
N GLU A 85 7.94 -11.81 11.38
CA GLU A 85 8.54 -13.15 11.39
C GLU A 85 8.57 -13.81 10.02
N VAL A 86 7.63 -13.48 9.11
CA VAL A 86 7.51 -14.09 7.78
C VAL A 86 8.01 -13.15 6.68
N LEU A 87 7.60 -11.88 6.72
CA LEU A 87 8.02 -10.90 5.70
C LEU A 87 9.34 -10.19 6.04
N GLY A 88 9.82 -10.27 7.29
CA GLY A 88 11.05 -9.61 7.73
C GLY A 88 10.94 -8.08 7.75
N GLN A 89 9.73 -7.56 7.93
CA GLN A 89 9.39 -6.14 7.90
C GLN A 89 9.02 -5.66 9.30
N ASP A 90 9.61 -4.55 9.76
CA ASP A 90 9.39 -4.04 11.12
C ASP A 90 7.95 -3.50 11.28
N PRO A 91 7.08 -4.16 12.07
CA PRO A 91 5.70 -3.74 12.24
C PRO A 91 5.55 -2.38 12.94
N GLU A 92 6.60 -1.83 13.57
CA GLU A 92 6.58 -0.48 14.15
C GLU A 92 6.52 0.63 13.08
N LEU A 93 6.91 0.33 11.83
CA LEU A 93 6.86 1.27 10.71
C LEU A 93 5.45 1.41 10.11
N LEU A 94 4.57 0.44 10.36
CA LEU A 94 3.19 0.45 9.90
C LEU A 94 2.34 1.49 10.64
N PRO A 95 1.26 2.01 10.02
CA PRO A 95 0.34 2.91 10.69
C PRO A 95 -0.32 2.23 11.89
N THR A 96 -0.43 2.97 13.00
CA THR A 96 -1.04 2.47 14.23
C THR A 96 -2.56 2.35 14.07
N VAL A 97 -3.13 1.19 14.42
CA VAL A 97 -4.57 0.92 14.35
C VAL A 97 -5.23 1.01 15.72
N ASP A 98 -6.26 1.85 15.87
CA ASP A 98 -7.09 1.92 17.08
C ASP A 98 -8.16 0.82 17.08
N LEU A 99 -7.80 -0.32 17.67
CA LEU A 99 -8.71 -1.46 17.84
C LEU A 99 -9.93 -1.14 18.72
N ASN A 100 -9.88 -0.14 19.61
CA ASN A 100 -11.06 0.26 20.39
C ASN A 100 -12.07 0.98 19.52
N ALA A 101 -11.61 1.84 18.60
CA ALA A 101 -12.48 2.52 17.64
C ALA A 101 -13.17 1.51 16.71
N ILE A 102 -12.43 0.51 16.20
CA ILE A 102 -13.01 -0.61 15.43
C ILE A 102 -14.08 -1.34 16.26
N ALA A 103 -13.72 -1.77 17.47
CA ALA A 103 -14.60 -2.61 18.27
C ALA A 103 -15.89 -1.92 18.73
N LYS A 104 -15.81 -0.62 19.09
CA LYS A 104 -16.94 0.13 19.64
C LYS A 104 -17.80 0.79 18.57
N ASN A 105 -17.16 1.35 17.54
CA ASN A 105 -17.82 2.23 16.56
C ASN A 105 -17.77 1.67 15.13
N ALA A 106 -17.12 0.52 14.90
CA ALA A 106 -16.82 0.02 13.56
C ALA A 106 -16.19 1.10 12.69
N ASP A 107 -15.17 1.79 13.23
CA ASP A 107 -14.52 2.92 12.56
C ASP A 107 -13.95 2.50 11.20
N LEU A 108 -14.48 3.11 10.13
CA LEU A 108 -14.15 2.77 8.75
C LEU A 108 -12.67 3.00 8.45
N HIS A 109 -12.11 4.13 8.88
CA HIS A 109 -10.72 4.45 8.60
C HIS A 109 -9.78 3.41 9.22
N GLN A 110 -10.01 3.07 10.49
CA GLN A 110 -9.21 2.06 11.19
C GLN A 110 -9.35 0.67 10.55
N LEU A 111 -10.54 0.32 10.06
CA LEU A 111 -10.74 -0.93 9.33
C LEU A 111 -10.02 -0.94 7.98
N LEU A 112 -10.04 0.16 7.23
CA LEU A 112 -9.31 0.27 5.96
C LEU A 112 -7.81 0.08 6.17
N LEU A 113 -7.22 0.62 7.24
CA LEU A 113 -5.81 0.37 7.58
C LEU A 113 -5.54 -1.13 7.78
N VAL A 114 -6.44 -1.86 8.45
CA VAL A 114 -6.31 -3.33 8.59
C VAL A 114 -6.44 -4.03 7.24
N CYS A 115 -7.40 -3.62 6.39
CA CYS A 115 -7.58 -4.18 5.06
C CYS A 115 -6.33 -3.98 4.17
N GLN A 116 -5.68 -2.82 4.25
CA GLN A 116 -4.42 -2.54 3.57
C GLN A 116 -3.31 -3.51 3.99
N MET A 117 -3.18 -3.77 5.29
CA MET A 117 -2.23 -4.76 5.79
C MET A 117 -2.55 -6.18 5.27
N VAL A 118 -3.83 -6.56 5.22
CA VAL A 118 -4.26 -7.89 4.73
C VAL A 118 -3.94 -8.07 3.25
N ILE A 119 -4.22 -7.09 2.39
CA ILE A 119 -3.88 -7.21 0.96
C ILE A 119 -2.37 -7.23 0.75
N ALA A 120 -1.60 -6.43 1.50
CA ALA A 120 -0.14 -6.44 1.44
C ALA A 120 0.44 -7.81 1.83
N ILE A 121 -0.13 -8.47 2.85
CA ILE A 121 0.20 -9.85 3.21
C ILE A 121 -0.16 -10.80 2.06
N ALA A 122 -1.36 -10.71 1.49
CA ALA A 122 -1.81 -11.61 0.43
C ALA A 122 -0.87 -11.55 -0.80
N VAL A 123 -0.46 -10.36 -1.25
CA VAL A 123 0.42 -10.22 -2.42
C VAL A 123 1.89 -10.57 -2.16
N GLN A 124 2.32 -10.62 -0.90
CA GLN A 124 3.68 -11.03 -0.50
C GLN A 124 3.75 -12.48 0.00
N SER A 125 2.62 -13.18 0.13
CA SER A 125 2.56 -14.58 0.55
C SER A 125 3.10 -15.55 -0.52
N ASP A 126 3.45 -16.78 -0.12
CA ASP A 126 3.94 -17.83 -1.03
C ASP A 126 2.98 -18.14 -2.19
N ASN A 127 1.66 -18.00 -1.97
CA ASN A 127 0.61 -18.24 -2.96
C ASN A 127 0.10 -16.94 -3.62
N ASN A 128 0.91 -15.89 -3.66
CA ASN A 128 0.51 -14.58 -4.16
C ASN A 128 -0.07 -14.56 -5.57
N HIS A 129 0.36 -15.45 -6.47
CA HIS A 129 -0.15 -15.53 -7.85
C HIS A 129 -1.68 -15.58 -7.90
N ARG A 130 -2.31 -16.39 -7.04
CA ARG A 130 -3.78 -16.51 -6.94
C ARG A 130 -4.41 -15.17 -6.53
N TYR A 131 -3.84 -14.48 -5.53
CA TYR A 131 -4.37 -13.22 -5.05
C TYR A 131 -4.17 -12.07 -6.06
N ILE A 132 -3.06 -12.09 -6.80
CA ILE A 132 -2.81 -11.16 -7.90
C ILE A 132 -3.83 -11.36 -9.03
N GLU A 133 -4.10 -12.62 -9.42
CA GLU A 133 -5.14 -12.93 -10.42
C GLU A 133 -6.54 -12.49 -9.96
N MET A 134 -6.86 -12.69 -8.67
CA MET A 134 -8.12 -12.19 -8.09
C MET A 134 -8.22 -10.67 -8.21
N ILE A 135 -7.15 -9.92 -7.88
CA ILE A 135 -7.11 -8.45 -8.07
C ILE A 135 -7.30 -8.08 -9.54
N GLN A 136 -6.61 -8.76 -10.47
CA GLN A 136 -6.70 -8.50 -11.91
C GLN A 136 -8.08 -8.81 -12.52
N SER A 137 -8.90 -9.62 -11.86
CA SER A 137 -10.27 -9.92 -12.29
C SER A 137 -11.28 -8.83 -11.94
N LEU A 138 -10.92 -7.88 -11.05
CA LEU A 138 -11.81 -6.83 -10.57
C LEU A 138 -11.96 -5.69 -11.58
N SER A 139 -12.86 -4.74 -11.30
CA SER A 139 -12.98 -3.50 -12.08
C SER A 139 -11.68 -2.66 -12.06
N GLN A 140 -11.42 -1.92 -13.14
CA GLN A 140 -10.20 -1.09 -13.25
C GLN A 140 -10.06 -0.05 -12.12
N LYS A 141 -11.20 0.48 -11.64
CA LYS A 141 -11.24 1.41 -10.51
C LYS A 141 -10.76 0.71 -9.23
N SER A 142 -11.24 -0.49 -8.97
CA SER A 142 -10.86 -1.27 -7.79
C SER A 142 -9.41 -1.75 -7.87
N GLN A 143 -8.97 -2.22 -9.04
CA GLN A 143 -7.56 -2.55 -9.28
C GLN A 143 -6.62 -1.38 -8.90
N HIS A 144 -6.94 -0.17 -9.38
CA HIS A 144 -6.14 1.01 -9.08
C HIS A 144 -6.17 1.37 -7.58
N ALA A 145 -7.33 1.32 -6.93
CA ALA A 145 -7.45 1.61 -5.51
C ALA A 145 -6.69 0.61 -4.62
N LEU A 146 -6.72 -0.68 -4.98
CA LEU A 146 -5.96 -1.73 -4.28
C LEU A 146 -4.46 -1.61 -4.53
N MET A 147 -4.05 -1.25 -5.75
CA MET A 147 -2.65 -0.99 -6.08
C MET A 147 -2.08 0.15 -5.21
N VAL A 148 -2.80 1.27 -5.12
CA VAL A 148 -2.40 2.41 -4.24
C VAL A 148 -2.34 1.97 -2.78
N SER A 149 -3.28 1.14 -2.33
CA SER A 149 -3.31 0.60 -0.97
C SER A 149 -2.09 -0.28 -0.66
N ILE A 150 -1.65 -1.10 -1.62
CA ILE A 150 -0.45 -1.93 -1.48
C ILE A 150 0.80 -1.02 -1.44
N GLU A 151 0.90 -0.07 -2.37
CA GLU A 151 2.03 0.87 -2.40
C GLU A 151 2.16 1.68 -1.10
N GLU A 152 1.05 2.14 -0.53
CA GLU A 152 1.03 2.86 0.74
C GLU A 152 1.68 2.03 1.86
N VAL A 153 1.31 0.74 1.99
CA VAL A 153 1.92 -0.17 2.97
C VAL A 153 3.41 -0.39 2.69
N MET A 154 3.79 -0.65 1.43
CA MET A 154 5.19 -0.92 1.07
C MET A 154 6.11 0.29 1.31
N ASN A 155 5.59 1.51 1.14
CA ASN A 155 6.36 2.72 1.37
C ASN A 155 6.79 2.94 2.82
N HIS A 156 6.11 2.31 3.79
CA HIS A 156 6.53 2.34 5.19
C HIS A 156 7.87 1.61 5.43
N PHE A 157 8.22 0.64 4.57
CA PHE A 157 9.43 -0.18 4.71
C PHE A 157 10.59 0.28 3.83
N ASN A 158 10.33 1.14 2.83
CA ASN A 158 11.34 1.64 1.89
C ASN A 158 12.18 2.81 2.44
N VAL A 159 12.25 2.99 3.77
CA VAL A 159 12.90 4.15 4.41
C VAL A 159 14.43 4.13 4.28
N ASP A 160 15.04 3.01 3.88
CA ASP A 160 16.48 2.89 3.67
C ASP A 160 17.02 3.64 2.43
N ASP A 161 16.16 4.17 1.55
CA ASP A 161 16.58 4.96 0.37
C ASP A 161 16.30 6.48 0.46
N ILE A 162 15.73 6.97 1.56
CA ILE A 162 15.51 8.41 1.76
C ILE A 162 16.61 8.96 2.68
N ASN A 163 17.79 9.20 2.12
CA ASN A 163 18.79 10.05 2.76
C ASN A 163 18.41 11.53 2.53
N PRO A 164 17.95 12.29 3.54
CA PRO A 164 17.53 13.66 3.38
C PRO A 164 18.72 14.58 3.67
N ARG A 165 19.56 14.88 2.67
CA ARG A 165 20.50 16.01 2.79
C ARG A 165 19.79 17.31 2.43
N SER A 166 18.90 17.74 3.33
CA SER A 166 18.40 19.12 3.34
C SER A 166 19.51 20.04 3.85
N SER A 167 19.80 21.04 3.03
CA SER A 167 20.19 22.39 3.43
C SER A 167 19.63 22.82 4.79
N GLN A 168 20.47 23.36 5.68
CA GLN A 168 20.35 24.72 6.21
C GLN A 168 21.62 25.13 6.99
N ILE A 169 21.89 26.42 6.89
CA ILE A 169 23.06 27.18 7.30
C ILE A 169 22.78 27.88 8.64
N SER A 170 23.83 28.01 9.46
CA SER A 170 24.05 28.98 10.57
C SER A 170 23.48 28.74 11.96
N GLY A 171 24.37 28.88 12.98
CA GLY A 171 23.97 29.34 14.31
C GLY A 171 24.70 28.77 15.54
N THR A 172 26.02 29.00 15.69
CA THR A 172 26.75 29.17 16.97
C THR A 172 26.55 28.17 18.14
N SER A 173 27.59 27.38 18.46
CA SER A 173 28.41 27.54 19.69
C SER A 173 29.23 26.29 20.03
N ALA A 174 30.55 26.53 20.08
CA ALA A 174 31.59 25.90 20.89
C ALA A 174 31.47 24.41 21.27
N THR A 175 32.34 23.59 20.67
CA THR A 175 33.23 22.71 21.46
C THR A 175 34.48 22.38 20.66
N THR A 176 35.61 22.72 21.27
CA THR A 176 36.99 22.45 20.84
C THR A 176 37.26 20.95 20.82
N THR A 177 37.91 20.42 19.77
CA THR A 177 39.06 19.47 19.84
C THR A 177 39.50 19.00 18.44
N THR A 178 40.54 19.66 17.95
CA THR A 178 41.75 19.18 17.25
C THR A 178 41.77 17.87 16.45
N ARG A 179 42.03 18.01 15.13
CA ARG A 179 42.88 17.21 14.18
C ARG A 179 42.09 16.92 12.90
N SER A 180 42.62 16.97 11.68
CA SER A 180 43.92 17.35 11.12
C SER A 180 43.66 17.54 9.63
N PHE A 181 44.40 18.48 9.04
CA PHE A 181 44.65 18.66 7.62
C PHE A 181 44.58 17.37 6.78
N TYR A 182 43.72 17.35 5.76
CA TYR A 182 44.08 16.81 4.45
C TYR A 182 43.51 17.74 3.37
N THR A 183 44.42 18.10 2.49
CA THR A 183 44.27 18.93 1.32
C THR A 183 43.46 18.23 0.24
N ASP A 184 42.63 19.02 -0.42
CA ASP A 184 42.14 18.86 -1.78
C ASP A 184 43.19 18.20 -2.70
N SER A 185 42.92 16.96 -3.12
CA SER A 185 43.37 16.27 -4.34
C SER A 185 42.85 14.83 -4.28
N ASP A 186 42.16 14.40 -5.35
CA ASP A 186 41.58 13.06 -5.60
C ASP A 186 40.16 12.80 -5.07
N LEU A 187 39.19 13.53 -5.63
CA LEU A 187 37.82 13.03 -5.77
C LEU A 187 37.85 11.83 -6.75
N PRO A 188 37.34 10.63 -6.41
CA PRO A 188 37.54 9.44 -7.25
C PRO A 188 36.91 9.62 -8.63
N LEU A 189 37.72 9.54 -9.68
CA LEU A 189 37.34 9.57 -11.11
C LEU A 189 36.11 8.70 -11.44
N LYS A 190 35.91 7.61 -10.66
CA LYS A 190 34.75 6.72 -10.74
C LYS A 190 33.41 7.42 -10.47
N GLY A 191 33.34 8.31 -9.47
CA GLY A 191 32.12 9.04 -9.14
C GLY A 191 31.74 10.08 -10.21
N GLN A 192 32.73 10.63 -10.92
CA GLN A 192 32.48 11.57 -12.00
C GLN A 192 31.91 10.86 -13.25
N LEU A 193 32.43 9.67 -13.58
CA LEU A 193 31.90 8.81 -14.64
C LEU A 193 30.48 8.32 -14.35
N GLU A 194 30.17 7.95 -13.09
CA GLU A 194 28.82 7.53 -12.70
C GLU A 194 27.80 8.67 -12.81
N LEU A 195 28.18 9.89 -12.39
CA LEU A 195 27.33 11.07 -12.55
C LEU A 195 27.05 11.38 -14.02
N GLU A 196 28.07 11.32 -14.88
CA GLU A 196 27.92 11.58 -16.31
C GLU A 196 27.02 10.54 -16.98
N LYS A 197 27.16 9.26 -16.60
CA LYS A 197 26.27 8.18 -17.05
C LYS A 197 24.82 8.42 -16.65
N LEU A 198 24.59 8.77 -15.38
CA LEU A 198 23.24 9.05 -14.87
C LEU A 198 22.60 10.26 -15.55
N LEU A 199 23.37 11.30 -15.85
CA LEU A 199 22.87 12.46 -16.59
C LEU A 199 22.50 12.11 -18.04
N ALA A 200 23.27 11.24 -18.68
CA ALA A 200 22.94 10.75 -20.03
C ALA A 200 21.66 9.91 -20.04
N GLU A 201 21.50 9.02 -19.05
CA GLU A 201 20.31 8.19 -18.88
C GLU A 201 19.07 9.04 -18.57
N LYS A 202 19.19 10.00 -17.65
CA LYS A 202 18.13 10.98 -17.34
C LYS A 202 17.70 11.73 -18.60
N LYS A 203 18.65 12.20 -19.41
CA LYS A 203 18.36 12.92 -20.65
C LYS A 203 17.64 12.05 -21.68
N GLN A 204 18.00 10.77 -21.78
CA GLN A 204 17.30 9.81 -22.64
C GLN A 204 15.87 9.58 -22.16
N PHE A 205 15.68 9.44 -20.85
CA PHE A 205 14.35 9.27 -20.26
C PHE A 205 13.47 10.51 -20.48
N GLU A 206 14.00 11.71 -20.27
CA GLU A 206 13.28 12.97 -20.54
C GLU A 206 12.90 13.12 -22.03
N ALA A 207 13.78 12.71 -22.94
CA ALA A 207 13.49 12.70 -24.38
C ALA A 207 12.39 11.69 -24.73
N ALA A 208 12.45 10.47 -24.19
CA ALA A 208 11.42 9.45 -24.40
C ALA A 208 10.06 9.88 -23.85
N HIS A 209 10.04 10.48 -22.66
CA HIS A 209 8.82 11.03 -22.05
C HIS A 209 8.20 12.13 -22.91
N THR A 210 9.03 13.05 -23.43
CA THR A 210 8.57 14.13 -24.33
C THR A 210 8.02 13.57 -25.65
N GLN A 211 8.67 12.54 -26.21
CA GLN A 211 8.17 11.87 -27.41
C GLN A 211 6.83 11.18 -27.17
N LEU A 212 6.66 10.48 -26.03
CA LEU A 212 5.42 9.80 -25.70
C LEU A 212 4.25 10.78 -25.52
N LEU A 213 4.51 11.95 -24.92
CA LEU A 213 3.51 13.02 -24.83
C LEU A 213 3.10 13.54 -26.22
N THR A 214 4.07 13.70 -27.11
CA THR A 214 3.81 14.13 -28.50
C THR A 214 2.97 13.09 -29.24
N ASP A 215 3.33 11.80 -29.13
CA ASP A 215 2.59 10.70 -29.75
C ASP A 215 1.16 10.59 -29.18
N TYR A 216 0.98 10.86 -27.89
CA TYR A 216 -0.34 10.89 -27.24
C TYR A 216 -1.21 12.03 -27.78
N ASP A 217 -0.66 13.24 -27.90
CA ASP A 217 -1.37 14.38 -28.45
C ASP A 217 -1.73 14.16 -29.94
N ASP A 218 -0.81 13.62 -30.73
CA ASP A 218 -1.07 13.24 -32.13
C ASP A 218 -2.20 12.19 -32.24
N LEU A 219 -2.19 11.17 -31.39
CA LEU A 219 -3.23 10.14 -31.39
C LEU A 219 -4.58 10.70 -30.95
N ARG A 220 -4.58 11.60 -29.97
CA ARG A 220 -5.77 12.32 -29.52
C ARG A 220 -6.34 13.20 -30.63
N GLU A 221 -5.51 13.96 -31.34
CA GLU A 221 -5.94 14.77 -32.49
C GLU A 221 -6.51 13.91 -33.62
N ARG A 222 -5.88 12.77 -33.93
CA ARG A 222 -6.40 11.80 -34.91
C ARG A 222 -7.75 11.25 -34.50
N PHE A 223 -7.93 10.90 -33.23
CA PHE A 223 -9.20 10.40 -32.73
C PHE A 223 -10.29 11.46 -32.81
N VAL A 224 -9.98 12.71 -32.44
CA VAL A 224 -10.90 13.85 -32.57
C VAL A 224 -11.25 14.11 -34.03
N SER A 225 -10.28 14.11 -34.95
CA SER A 225 -10.51 14.29 -36.38
C SER A 225 -11.35 13.16 -36.98
N GLN A 226 -11.12 11.90 -36.57
CA GLN A 226 -11.87 10.75 -37.05
C GLN A 226 -13.32 10.80 -36.55
N MET A 227 -13.53 11.17 -35.28
CA MET A 227 -14.85 11.42 -34.71
C MET A 227 -15.58 12.56 -35.44
N SER A 228 -14.94 13.71 -35.68
CA SER A 228 -15.54 14.81 -36.44
C SER A 228 -15.91 14.40 -37.87
N SER A 229 -15.15 13.52 -38.51
CA SER A 229 -15.47 13.01 -39.86
C SER A 229 -16.66 12.04 -39.89
N LEU A 230 -16.93 11.34 -38.79
CA LEU A 230 -18.06 10.42 -38.64
C LEU A 230 -19.39 11.14 -38.37
N PHE A 231 -19.34 12.37 -37.82
CA PHE A 231 -20.53 13.20 -37.58
C PHE A 231 -20.94 14.11 -38.75
N LEU A 232 -20.18 14.12 -39.86
CA LEU A 232 -20.46 14.93 -41.06
C LEU A 232 -20.95 14.13 -42.29
N LYS A 233 -21.29 12.84 -42.12
CA LYS A 233 -22.03 12.02 -43.10
C LYS A 233 -23.40 11.67 -42.55
#